data_AF-R4G5Z2-F1
#
_entry.id   AF-R4G5Z2-F1
#
_cell.length_a   1.000
_cell.length_b   1.000
_cell.length_c   1.000
_cell.angle_alpha   90.00
_cell.angle_beta   90.00
_cell.angle_gamma   90.00
#
_symmetry.space_group_name_H-M   'P 1'
#
loop_
_entity.id
_entity.type
_entity.pdbx_description
1 polymer ?
#
loop_
_entity_poly.entity_id
_entity_poly.type
_entity_poly.pdbx_seq_one_letter_code
_entity_poly.pdbx_strand_id
1 'polypeptide(L)'
;MLYLHDVWVNWFEGEENGYNVCHFYEWRKDDAIELLDQVPVLKVSAPLFHYLENSLAEIPKALLEDVYQKAYVRKNHERIQLDYCFIATDGYGIIAIDTIGYHIPIRKSRLIPRQEQLVYEMMKEQEVRTYPFQQSEKEYHILSPHPALMSGLTRKERQLKQLLFMALDQLYGTKNVAEVRYWYTEWAPEKYAYIQQMSFEEAWNGLYEEAKHGWSERHVHLCERLVKGQPFFEKLWEMEQEPKVN
;
A
#
# COMPACT_ATOMS: atom_id res chain seq x y z
N MET A 1 21.70 -16.91 12.40
CA MET A 1 20.46 -16.28 11.90
C MET A 1 19.34 -16.64 12.83
N LEU A 2 18.53 -15.67 13.24
CA LEU A 2 17.44 -15.88 14.20
C LEU A 2 16.12 -16.10 13.45
N TYR A 3 15.22 -16.86 14.06
CA TYR A 3 13.93 -17.22 13.50
C TYR A 3 12.81 -16.85 14.46
N LEU A 4 11.72 -16.33 13.92
CA LEU A 4 10.47 -16.13 14.63
C LEU A 4 9.51 -17.26 14.25
N HIS A 5 8.76 -17.73 15.23
CA HIS A 5 7.80 -18.82 15.09
C HIS A 5 6.37 -18.33 15.31
N ASP A 6 5.41 -19.05 14.75
CA ASP A 6 3.97 -18.77 14.88
C ASP A 6 3.62 -17.29 14.60
N VAL A 7 4.06 -16.79 13.42
CA VAL A 7 3.91 -15.40 13.00
C VAL A 7 2.62 -15.22 12.21
N TRP A 8 1.81 -14.25 12.63
CA TRP A 8 0.53 -13.95 12.00
C TRP A 8 0.77 -12.83 10.99
N VAL A 9 0.39 -13.07 9.75
CA VAL A 9 0.60 -12.13 8.65
C VAL A 9 -0.70 -11.91 7.90
N ASN A 10 -0.89 -10.67 7.48
CA ASN A 10 -1.94 -10.21 6.59
C ASN A 10 -1.26 -9.71 5.32
N TRP A 11 -1.27 -10.53 4.27
CA TRP A 11 -0.53 -10.24 3.06
C TRP A 11 -1.25 -9.18 2.22
N PHE A 12 -0.56 -8.07 2.00
CA PHE A 12 -0.90 -7.07 1.01
C PHE A 12 -0.09 -7.34 -0.25
N GLU A 13 -0.77 -7.74 -1.31
CA GLU A 13 -0.18 -8.15 -2.60
C GLU A 13 0.00 -6.97 -3.54
N GLY A 14 1.18 -6.85 -4.14
CA GLY A 14 1.46 -5.83 -5.15
C GLY A 14 1.52 -4.40 -4.60
N GLU A 15 1.59 -4.23 -3.28
CA GLU A 15 1.68 -2.91 -2.68
C GLU A 15 3.09 -2.33 -2.82
N GLU A 16 3.21 -1.36 -3.73
CA GLU A 16 4.45 -0.66 -3.95
C GLU A 16 4.82 0.25 -2.78
N ASN A 17 3.83 0.94 -2.20
CA ASN A 17 4.05 1.88 -1.11
C ASN A 17 3.67 1.28 0.24
N GLY A 18 4.53 1.48 1.25
CA GLY A 18 4.32 0.94 2.60
C GLY A 18 3.07 1.47 3.31
N TYR A 19 2.51 2.60 2.89
CA TYR A 19 1.29 3.17 3.49
C TYR A 19 0.02 2.34 3.23
N ASN A 20 0.04 1.46 2.23
CA ASN A 20 -1.07 0.53 1.97
C ASN A 20 -0.91 -0.81 2.72
N VAL A 21 0.30 -1.10 3.22
CA VAL A 21 0.57 -2.28 4.05
C VAL A 21 0.09 -1.98 5.47
N CYS A 22 -1.14 -2.40 5.75
CA CYS A 22 -1.87 -1.96 6.94
C CYS A 22 -1.26 -2.53 8.23
N HIS A 23 -1.18 -1.67 9.26
CA HIS A 23 -0.86 -2.10 10.62
C HIS A 23 -1.98 -2.95 11.21
N PHE A 24 -1.67 -3.71 12.27
CA PHE A 24 -2.60 -4.62 12.91
C PHE A 24 -3.94 -3.98 13.31
N TYR A 25 -3.93 -2.73 13.80
CA TYR A 25 -5.15 -2.03 14.20
C TYR A 25 -6.08 -1.64 13.02
N GLU A 26 -5.60 -1.77 11.77
CA GLU A 26 -6.37 -1.56 10.54
C GLU A 26 -6.75 -2.88 9.85
N TRP A 27 -6.38 -4.03 10.42
CA TRP A 27 -6.79 -5.33 9.90
C TRP A 27 -8.29 -5.52 10.12
N ARG A 28 -8.94 -6.14 9.14
CA ARG A 28 -10.37 -6.42 9.14
C ARG A 28 -10.61 -7.93 9.31
N LYS A 29 -11.80 -8.31 9.74
CA LYS A 29 -12.16 -9.73 9.97
C LYS A 29 -12.16 -10.58 8.71
N ASP A 30 -12.43 -9.95 7.58
CA ASP A 30 -12.45 -10.55 6.24
C ASP A 30 -11.06 -10.63 5.59
N ASP A 31 -10.02 -10.08 6.24
CA ASP A 31 -8.65 -10.22 5.75
C ASP A 31 -8.19 -11.69 5.84
N ALA A 32 -7.45 -12.14 4.82
CA ALA A 32 -6.89 -13.48 4.77
C ALA A 32 -5.63 -13.59 5.63
N ILE A 33 -5.81 -13.86 6.92
CA ILE A 33 -4.69 -14.06 7.85
C ILE A 33 -4.04 -15.42 7.63
N GLU A 34 -2.73 -15.43 7.41
CA GLU A 34 -1.91 -16.63 7.32
C GLU A 34 -0.98 -16.78 8.54
N LEU A 35 -0.53 -18.02 8.79
CA LEU A 35 0.41 -18.35 9.86
C LEU A 35 1.73 -18.85 9.28
N LEU A 36 2.80 -18.08 9.48
CA LEU A 36 4.17 -18.54 9.25
C LEU A 36 4.62 -19.35 10.47
N ASP A 37 4.88 -20.63 10.25
CA ASP A 37 5.38 -21.56 11.28
C ASP A 37 6.81 -21.17 11.73
N GLN A 38 7.63 -20.74 10.77
CA GLN A 38 8.99 -20.28 11.02
C GLN A 38 9.38 -19.29 9.93
N VAL A 39 10.01 -18.18 10.30
CA VAL A 39 10.49 -17.17 9.35
C VAL A 39 11.80 -16.53 9.85
N PRO A 40 12.82 -16.38 9.00
CA PRO A 40 14.07 -15.72 9.40
C PRO A 40 13.85 -14.22 9.63
N VAL A 41 14.53 -13.68 10.63
CA VAL A 41 14.51 -12.25 10.97
C VAL A 41 15.87 -11.65 10.64
N LEU A 42 15.86 -10.56 9.86
CA LEU A 42 17.02 -9.82 9.41
C LEU A 42 16.99 -8.39 9.95
N LYS A 43 18.10 -7.98 10.58
CA LYS A 43 18.37 -6.57 10.85
C LYS A 43 19.12 -5.97 9.68
N VAL A 44 18.54 -5.00 9.00
CA VAL A 44 19.07 -4.34 7.80
C VAL A 44 19.29 -2.86 8.04
N SER A 45 19.97 -2.17 7.12
CA SER A 45 20.12 -0.72 7.20
C SER A 45 18.78 -0.03 6.90
N ALA A 46 18.54 1.14 7.50
CA ALA A 46 17.34 1.93 7.24
C ALA A 46 17.11 2.23 5.74
N PRO A 47 18.13 2.55 4.92
CA PRO A 47 17.95 2.71 3.48
C PRO A 47 17.42 1.45 2.79
N LEU A 48 17.93 0.27 3.15
CA LEU A 48 17.45 -0.99 2.58
C LEU A 48 16.04 -1.33 3.09
N PHE A 49 15.74 -1.06 4.36
CA PHE A 49 14.40 -1.23 4.90
C PHE A 49 13.38 -0.38 4.13
N HIS A 50 13.65 0.92 3.97
CA HIS A 50 12.78 1.81 3.21
C HIS A 50 12.63 1.40 1.74
N TYR A 51 13.71 0.91 1.11
CA TYR A 51 13.67 0.36 -0.23
C TYR A 51 12.74 -0.85 -0.34
N LEU A 52 12.86 -1.82 0.57
CA LEU A 52 12.02 -3.01 0.60
C LEU A 52 10.54 -2.69 0.87
N GLU A 53 10.30 -1.73 1.76
CA GLU A 53 8.96 -1.29 2.13
C GLU A 53 8.26 -0.52 1.00
N ASN A 54 8.98 0.38 0.31
CA ASN A 54 8.39 1.38 -0.59
C ASN A 54 8.72 1.18 -2.08
N SER A 55 9.13 -0.04 -2.47
CA SER A 55 9.30 -0.43 -3.86
C SER A 55 8.77 -1.84 -4.16
N LEU A 56 8.56 -2.13 -5.45
CA LEU A 56 8.46 -3.50 -5.99
C LEU A 56 9.70 -3.82 -6.85
N ALA A 57 10.86 -3.28 -6.47
CA ALA A 57 12.09 -3.49 -7.19
C ALA A 57 12.82 -4.76 -6.70
N GLU A 58 13.85 -5.18 -7.44
CA GLU A 58 14.59 -6.40 -7.13
C GLU A 58 15.25 -6.34 -5.75
N ILE A 59 15.07 -7.40 -4.97
CA ILE A 59 15.73 -7.62 -3.70
C ILE A 59 17.19 -8.01 -3.97
N PRO A 60 18.16 -7.49 -3.20
CA PRO A 60 19.55 -7.85 -3.36
C PRO A 60 19.77 -9.37 -3.35
N LYS A 61 20.50 -9.89 -4.35
CA LYS A 61 20.76 -11.34 -4.49
C LYS A 61 21.35 -11.96 -3.23
N ALA A 62 22.30 -11.28 -2.59
CA ALA A 62 22.90 -11.73 -1.34
C ALA A 62 21.88 -11.85 -0.19
N LEU A 63 20.83 -11.02 -0.18
CA LEU A 63 19.72 -11.16 0.78
C LEU A 63 18.86 -12.38 0.43
N LEU A 64 18.51 -12.56 -0.85
CA LEU A 64 17.75 -13.72 -1.32
C LEU A 64 18.45 -15.04 -0.98
N GLU A 65 19.76 -15.14 -1.22
CA GLU A 65 20.59 -16.31 -0.82
C GLU A 65 20.56 -16.55 0.70
N ASP A 66 20.57 -15.47 1.48
CA ASP A 66 20.52 -15.51 2.94
C ASP A 66 19.18 -16.02 3.49
N VAL A 67 18.09 -15.93 2.74
CA VAL A 67 16.73 -16.32 3.17
C VAL A 67 16.14 -17.48 2.38
N TYR A 68 16.86 -17.96 1.35
CA TYR A 68 16.38 -19.02 0.48
C TYR A 68 15.96 -20.26 1.26
N GLN A 69 14.70 -20.68 1.09
CA GLN A 69 14.14 -21.90 1.67
C GLN A 69 14.24 -22.00 3.20
N LYS A 70 14.29 -20.86 3.90
CA LYS A 70 14.45 -20.78 5.37
C LYS A 70 13.14 -20.49 6.12
N ALA A 71 12.07 -20.20 5.40
CA ALA A 71 10.76 -19.92 5.96
C ALA A 71 9.75 -21.04 5.63
N TYR A 72 8.76 -21.19 6.50
CA TYR A 72 7.70 -22.17 6.37
C TYR A 72 6.36 -21.54 6.72
N VAL A 73 5.36 -21.77 5.88
CA VAL A 73 3.96 -21.41 6.11
C VAL A 73 3.16 -22.65 6.49
N ARG A 74 2.18 -22.48 7.38
CA ARG A 74 1.25 -23.54 7.75
C ARG A 74 -0.05 -23.38 6.97
N LYS A 75 -0.37 -24.35 6.11
CA LYS A 75 -1.61 -24.37 5.32
C LYS A 75 -2.24 -25.75 5.42
N ASN A 76 -3.51 -25.82 5.84
CA ASN A 76 -4.25 -27.09 5.98
C ASN A 76 -3.52 -28.15 6.83
N HIS A 77 -2.85 -27.74 7.92
CA HIS A 77 -2.00 -28.58 8.77
C HIS A 77 -0.71 -29.09 8.12
N GLU A 78 -0.43 -28.72 6.87
CA GLU A 78 0.83 -29.01 6.20
C GLU A 78 1.80 -27.84 6.36
N ARG A 79 3.08 -28.20 6.45
CA ARG A 79 4.20 -27.25 6.53
C ARG A 79 4.79 -27.10 5.14
N ILE A 80 4.59 -25.94 4.53
CA ILE A 80 5.05 -25.64 3.16
C ILE A 80 6.27 -24.73 3.26
N GLN A 81 7.36 -25.14 2.64
CA GLN A 81 8.59 -24.34 2.56
C GLN A 81 8.41 -23.21 1.53
N LEU A 82 8.84 -22.01 1.88
CA LEU A 82 8.79 -20.84 1.01
C LEU A 82 10.20 -20.52 0.47
N ASP A 83 10.29 -20.16 -0.81
CA ASP A 83 11.57 -19.85 -1.44
C ASP A 83 12.21 -18.61 -0.82
N TYR A 84 11.53 -17.47 -0.80
CA TYR A 84 12.07 -16.24 -0.20
C TYR A 84 11.00 -15.55 0.64
N CYS A 85 11.00 -15.87 1.93
CA CYS A 85 10.16 -15.20 2.92
C CYS A 85 10.98 -14.87 4.17
N PHE A 86 10.85 -13.64 4.65
CA PHE A 86 11.65 -13.12 5.77
C PHE A 86 10.97 -11.93 6.43
N ILE A 87 11.38 -11.65 7.67
CA ILE A 87 11.06 -10.40 8.37
C ILE A 87 12.30 -9.50 8.32
N ALA A 88 12.13 -8.27 7.86
CA ALA A 88 13.16 -7.24 7.91
C ALA A 88 12.84 -6.19 8.96
N THR A 89 13.88 -5.68 9.63
CA THR A 89 13.81 -4.53 10.52
C THR A 89 15.07 -3.69 10.45
N ASP A 90 14.94 -2.38 10.58
CA ASP A 90 16.07 -1.44 10.79
C ASP A 90 16.26 -1.08 12.28
N GLY A 91 15.48 -1.69 13.17
CA GLY A 91 15.40 -1.36 14.59
C GLY A 91 14.27 -0.40 14.95
N TYR A 92 13.60 0.22 13.98
CA TYR A 92 12.43 1.07 14.17
C TYR A 92 11.20 0.49 13.47
N GLY A 93 11.30 0.21 12.19
CA GLY A 93 10.26 -0.43 11.39
C GLY A 93 10.41 -1.95 11.34
N ILE A 94 9.29 -2.65 11.13
CA ILE A 94 9.25 -4.09 10.90
C ILE A 94 8.34 -4.37 9.70
N ILE A 95 8.76 -5.28 8.83
CA ILE A 95 7.96 -5.75 7.70
C ILE A 95 8.25 -7.22 7.41
N ALA A 96 7.20 -8.02 7.25
CA ALA A 96 7.30 -9.36 6.68
C ALA A 96 7.16 -9.26 5.17
N ILE A 97 8.01 -9.98 4.44
CA ILE A 97 8.06 -10.01 2.99
C ILE A 97 8.00 -11.46 2.52
N ASP A 98 7.22 -11.71 1.49
CA ASP A 98 7.26 -12.93 0.69
C ASP A 98 7.26 -12.57 -0.79
N THR A 99 8.18 -13.16 -1.55
CA THR A 99 8.32 -12.89 -2.97
C THR A 99 7.51 -13.83 -3.85
N ILE A 100 6.86 -14.86 -3.31
CA ILE A 100 6.17 -15.92 -4.08
C ILE A 100 7.11 -16.57 -5.12
N GLY A 101 8.39 -16.75 -4.77
CA GLY A 101 9.40 -17.33 -5.64
C GLY A 101 10.04 -16.36 -6.65
N TYR A 102 9.59 -15.11 -6.70
CA TYR A 102 10.22 -14.06 -7.51
C TYR A 102 11.38 -13.38 -6.76
N HIS A 103 12.01 -12.39 -7.39
CA HIS A 103 13.08 -11.59 -6.80
C HIS A 103 12.62 -10.20 -6.35
N ILE A 104 11.31 -9.95 -6.26
CA ILE A 104 10.70 -8.67 -5.85
C ILE A 104 9.80 -8.90 -4.63
N PRO A 105 9.57 -7.89 -3.76
CA PRO A 105 8.75 -8.04 -2.56
C PRO A 105 7.25 -7.99 -2.89
N ILE A 106 6.69 -9.07 -3.44
CA ILE A 106 5.29 -9.12 -3.91
C ILE A 106 4.28 -9.00 -2.77
N ARG A 107 4.50 -9.74 -1.68
CA ARG A 107 3.62 -9.75 -0.50
C ARG A 107 4.32 -9.09 0.67
N LYS A 108 3.62 -8.13 1.28
CA LYS A 108 4.10 -7.40 2.45
C LYS A 108 3.09 -7.51 3.58
N SER A 109 3.55 -7.59 4.82
CA SER A 109 2.69 -7.58 5.99
C SER A 109 3.36 -6.85 7.15
N ARG A 110 2.55 -6.17 7.97
CA ARG A 110 2.94 -5.80 9.33
C ARG A 110 2.76 -7.00 10.26
N LEU A 111 3.32 -6.94 11.45
CA LEU A 111 3.14 -7.98 12.46
C LEU A 111 2.14 -7.50 13.51
N ILE A 112 1.64 -8.43 14.32
CA ILE A 112 0.85 -8.06 15.50
C ILE A 112 1.79 -7.52 16.59
N PRO A 113 1.33 -6.63 17.51
CA PRO A 113 2.21 -5.95 18.46
C PRO A 113 3.09 -6.88 19.31
N ARG A 114 2.58 -8.05 19.70
CA ARG A 114 3.35 -9.04 20.46
C ARG A 114 4.52 -9.63 19.65
N GLN A 115 4.33 -9.86 18.35
CA GLN A 115 5.38 -10.35 17.47
C GLN A 115 6.41 -9.26 17.16
N GLU A 116 5.98 -8.00 17.03
CA GLU A 116 6.89 -6.86 16.89
C GLU A 116 7.82 -6.74 18.09
N GLN A 117 7.29 -6.85 19.31
CA GLN A 117 8.08 -6.82 20.54
C GLN A 117 9.17 -7.91 20.56
N LEU A 118 8.83 -9.14 20.14
CA LEU A 118 9.79 -10.23 20.04
C LEU A 118 10.90 -9.92 19.02
N VAL A 119 10.55 -9.34 17.87
CA VAL A 119 11.54 -8.92 16.86
C VAL A 119 12.51 -7.89 17.44
N TYR A 120 12.00 -6.86 18.13
CA TYR A 120 12.85 -5.85 18.76
C TYR A 120 13.81 -6.46 19.79
N GLU A 121 13.33 -7.38 20.63
CA GLU A 121 14.16 -8.07 21.62
C GLU A 121 15.23 -8.94 20.96
N MET A 122 14.85 -9.73 19.94
CA MET A 122 15.75 -10.59 19.20
C MET A 122 16.85 -9.82 18.44
N MET A 123 16.51 -8.63 17.91
CA MET A 123 17.41 -7.84 17.06
C MET A 123 18.20 -6.77 17.81
N LYS A 124 17.97 -6.59 19.12
CA LYS A 124 18.60 -5.55 19.95
C LYS A 124 20.13 -5.60 19.86
N GLU A 125 20.71 -6.78 20.03
CA GLU A 125 22.17 -7.01 20.06
C GLU A 125 22.73 -7.51 18.71
N GLN A 126 21.88 -7.70 17.70
CA GLN A 126 22.34 -8.14 16.39
C GLN A 126 22.96 -6.98 15.61
N GLU A 127 24.02 -7.27 14.87
CA GLU A 127 24.63 -6.33 13.94
C GLU A 127 23.75 -6.14 12.71
N VAL A 128 23.84 -4.94 12.12
CA VAL A 128 23.13 -4.61 10.88
C VAL A 128 23.79 -5.34 9.71
N ARG A 129 23.03 -6.16 9.00
CA ARG A 129 23.48 -6.77 7.75
C ARG A 129 23.44 -5.75 6.62
N THR A 130 24.52 -5.71 5.86
CA THR A 130 24.65 -4.81 4.71
C THR A 130 24.57 -5.63 3.43
N TYR A 131 23.64 -5.23 2.55
CA TYR A 131 23.50 -5.82 1.23
C TYR A 131 23.67 -4.71 0.19
N PRO A 132 24.50 -4.89 -0.85
CA PRO A 132 24.63 -3.90 -1.90
C PRO A 132 23.32 -3.83 -2.69
N PHE A 133 22.79 -2.63 -2.85
CA PHE A 133 21.59 -2.36 -3.64
C PHE A 133 21.71 -1.00 -4.32
N GLN A 134 21.00 -0.84 -5.44
CA GLN A 134 20.90 0.44 -6.11
C GLN A 134 19.59 1.10 -5.67
N GLN A 135 19.71 2.24 -5.01
CA GLN A 135 18.55 3.07 -4.71
C GLN A 135 18.17 3.82 -5.98
N SER A 136 16.93 3.64 -6.45
CA SER A 136 16.35 4.47 -7.50
C SER A 136 15.57 5.63 -6.89
N GLU A 137 15.57 6.78 -7.57
CA GLU A 137 14.61 7.82 -7.30
C GLU A 137 13.22 7.33 -7.73
N LYS A 138 12.24 7.48 -6.84
CA LYS A 138 10.86 7.05 -7.08
C LYS A 138 10.07 8.21 -7.66
N GLU A 139 9.53 7.99 -8.85
CA GLU A 139 8.55 8.90 -9.45
C GLU A 139 7.15 8.55 -8.92
N TYR A 140 6.40 9.58 -8.52
CA TYR A 140 5.03 9.42 -8.05
C TYR A 140 4.06 9.88 -9.13
N HIS A 141 2.94 9.17 -9.27
CA HIS A 141 1.87 9.49 -10.21
C HIS A 141 0.50 9.36 -9.55
N ILE A 142 -0.57 9.74 -10.24
CA ILE A 142 -1.93 9.75 -9.67
C ILE A 142 -2.35 8.40 -9.05
N LEU A 143 -1.93 7.28 -9.65
CA LEU A 143 -2.22 5.93 -9.14
C LEU A 143 -1.19 5.40 -8.13
N SER A 144 -0.02 6.02 -8.00
CA SER A 144 0.99 5.73 -6.98
C SER A 144 1.44 7.06 -6.35
N PRO A 145 0.57 7.70 -5.54
CA PRO A 145 0.79 9.05 -5.04
C PRO A 145 1.90 9.10 -3.98
N HIS A 146 2.46 10.30 -3.81
CA HIS A 146 3.43 10.54 -2.75
C HIS A 146 2.83 10.21 -1.36
N PRO A 147 3.56 9.54 -0.44
CA PRO A 147 3.05 9.14 0.88
C PRO A 147 2.42 10.28 1.70
N ALA A 148 2.93 11.51 1.54
CA ALA A 148 2.36 12.71 2.16
C ALA A 148 0.87 12.94 1.83
N LEU A 149 0.39 12.49 0.67
CA LEU A 149 -1.03 12.60 0.27
C LEU A 149 -1.92 11.54 0.93
N MET A 150 -1.31 10.47 1.45
CA MET A 150 -2.00 9.33 2.08
C MET A 150 -1.85 9.31 3.60
N SER A 151 -0.95 10.14 4.14
CA SER A 151 -0.70 10.24 5.58
C SER A 151 -1.93 10.75 6.34
N GLY A 152 -2.21 10.14 7.49
CA GLY A 152 -3.34 10.51 8.36
C GLY A 152 -4.71 9.97 7.92
N LEU A 153 -4.79 9.30 6.77
CA LEU A 153 -6.02 8.65 6.32
C LEU A 153 -6.18 7.28 6.97
N THR A 154 -7.40 6.94 7.35
CA THR A 154 -7.76 5.56 7.73
C THR A 154 -7.67 4.63 6.51
N ARG A 155 -7.56 3.30 6.73
CA ARG A 155 -7.63 2.30 5.65
C ARG A 155 -8.79 2.53 4.68
N LYS A 156 -10.01 2.79 5.19
CA LYS A 156 -11.19 3.05 4.33
C LYS A 156 -10.98 4.30 3.47
N GLU A 157 -10.49 5.38 4.06
CA GLU A 157 -10.25 6.62 3.32
C GLU A 157 -9.13 6.46 2.28
N ARG A 158 -8.07 5.69 2.57
CA ARG A 158 -7.03 5.37 1.57
C ARG A 158 -7.62 4.60 0.38
N GLN A 159 -8.45 3.60 0.63
CA GLN A 159 -9.09 2.82 -0.43
C GLN A 159 -10.05 3.69 -1.29
N LEU A 160 -10.89 4.50 -0.66
CA LEU A 160 -11.78 5.42 -1.38
C LEU A 160 -11.01 6.51 -2.14
N LYS A 161 -9.89 6.97 -1.60
CA LYS A 161 -9.02 7.94 -2.27
C LYS A 161 -8.32 7.34 -3.49
N GLN A 162 -7.86 6.10 -3.38
CA GLN A 162 -7.33 5.37 -4.53
C GLN A 162 -8.39 5.21 -5.62
N LEU A 163 -9.63 4.86 -5.24
CA LEU A 163 -10.77 4.78 -6.17
C LEU A 163 -11.07 6.13 -6.83
N LEU A 164 -11.07 7.23 -6.07
CA LEU A 164 -11.22 8.59 -6.62
C LEU A 164 -10.12 8.88 -7.64
N PHE A 165 -8.86 8.57 -7.32
CA PHE A 165 -7.73 8.79 -8.22
C PHE A 165 -7.81 7.93 -9.49
N MET A 166 -8.28 6.69 -9.41
CA MET A 166 -8.54 5.85 -10.59
C MET A 166 -9.62 6.45 -11.48
N ALA A 167 -10.72 6.93 -10.89
CA ALA A 167 -11.80 7.53 -11.64
C ALA A 167 -11.43 8.90 -12.24
N LEU A 168 -10.61 9.69 -11.53
CA LEU A 168 -10.02 10.92 -12.06
C LEU A 168 -9.06 10.62 -13.23
N ASP A 169 -8.18 9.62 -13.11
CA ASP A 169 -7.28 9.22 -14.20
C ASP A 169 -8.06 8.79 -15.45
N GLN A 170 -9.14 8.03 -15.28
CA GLN A 170 -10.04 7.69 -16.37
C GLN A 170 -10.70 8.94 -16.98
N LEU A 171 -11.16 9.89 -16.16
CA LEU A 171 -11.72 11.17 -16.61
C LEU A 171 -10.69 11.97 -17.44
N TYR A 172 -9.42 12.00 -17.02
CA TYR A 172 -8.36 12.62 -17.80
C TYR A 172 -8.12 11.91 -19.15
N GLY A 173 -8.27 10.59 -19.18
CA GLY A 173 -8.19 9.77 -20.40
C GLY A 173 -9.28 10.09 -21.44
N THR A 174 -10.45 10.60 -21.04
CA THR A 174 -11.54 10.92 -21.99
C THR A 174 -11.20 12.11 -22.88
N LYS A 175 -10.28 12.99 -22.44
CA LYS A 175 -9.94 14.27 -23.09
C LYS A 175 -11.15 15.16 -23.35
N ASN A 176 -12.24 14.95 -22.61
CA ASN A 176 -13.48 15.70 -22.76
C ASN A 176 -13.50 16.93 -21.83
N VAL A 177 -13.28 18.11 -22.41
CA VAL A 177 -13.26 19.38 -21.66
C VAL A 177 -14.58 19.69 -20.95
N ALA A 178 -15.72 19.34 -21.54
CA ALA A 178 -17.02 19.62 -20.94
C ALA A 178 -17.23 18.76 -19.67
N GLU A 179 -16.79 17.51 -19.72
CA GLU A 179 -16.87 16.57 -18.60
C GLU A 179 -15.97 16.99 -17.44
N VAL A 180 -14.70 17.36 -17.71
CA VAL A 180 -13.79 17.84 -16.67
C VAL A 180 -14.29 19.14 -16.05
N ARG A 181 -14.78 20.09 -16.85
CA ARG A 181 -15.37 21.34 -16.34
C ARG A 181 -16.62 21.08 -15.50
N TYR A 182 -17.44 20.10 -15.87
CA TYR A 182 -18.59 19.68 -15.08
C TYR A 182 -18.17 19.17 -13.70
N TRP A 183 -17.24 18.21 -13.65
CA TRP A 183 -16.76 17.67 -12.37
C TRP A 183 -16.03 18.70 -11.51
N TYR A 184 -15.27 19.61 -12.15
CA TYR A 184 -14.65 20.70 -11.40
C TYR A 184 -15.68 21.70 -10.87
N THR A 185 -16.77 21.94 -11.61
CA THR A 185 -17.89 22.75 -11.11
C THR A 185 -18.59 22.07 -9.94
N GLU A 186 -18.81 20.77 -10.00
CA GLU A 186 -19.39 20.00 -8.90
C GLU A 186 -18.50 20.04 -7.65
N TRP A 187 -17.18 20.04 -7.85
CA TRP A 187 -16.22 20.21 -6.77
C TRP A 187 -16.25 21.63 -6.19
N ALA A 188 -16.16 22.67 -7.02
CA ALA A 188 -16.08 24.08 -6.62
C ALA A 188 -17.16 24.95 -7.33
N PRO A 189 -18.43 24.86 -6.93
CA PRO A 189 -19.54 25.57 -7.58
C PRO A 189 -19.35 27.10 -7.60
N GLU A 190 -18.69 27.63 -6.58
CA GLU A 190 -18.37 29.06 -6.45
C GLU A 190 -17.45 29.58 -7.57
N LYS A 191 -16.73 28.69 -8.27
CA LYS A 191 -15.83 29.03 -9.38
C LYS A 191 -16.46 28.84 -10.76
N TYR A 192 -17.76 28.53 -10.85
CA TYR A 192 -18.44 28.15 -12.10
C TYR A 192 -18.08 29.03 -13.30
N ALA A 193 -18.23 30.36 -13.18
CA ALA A 193 -17.99 31.29 -14.28
C ALA A 193 -16.55 31.24 -14.82
N TYR A 194 -15.58 30.98 -13.94
CA TYR A 194 -14.17 30.83 -14.29
C TYR A 194 -13.89 29.45 -14.91
N ILE A 195 -14.44 28.38 -14.32
CA ILE A 195 -14.25 27.00 -14.79
C ILE A 195 -14.75 26.83 -16.23
N GLN A 196 -15.89 27.44 -16.58
CA GLN A 196 -16.44 27.34 -17.94
C GLN A 196 -15.53 27.92 -19.03
N GLN A 197 -14.58 28.77 -18.66
CA GLN A 197 -13.62 29.40 -19.59
C GLN A 197 -12.28 28.65 -19.67
N MET A 198 -12.00 27.73 -18.74
CA MET A 198 -10.73 27.01 -18.65
C MET A 198 -10.54 26.00 -19.77
N SER A 199 -9.34 25.90 -20.33
CA SER A 199 -8.95 24.78 -21.17
C SER A 199 -9.03 23.43 -20.42
N PHE A 200 -8.95 22.33 -21.17
CA PHE A 200 -8.96 20.99 -20.58
C PHE A 200 -7.89 20.81 -19.49
N GLU A 201 -6.64 21.18 -19.80
CA GLU A 201 -5.51 21.04 -18.85
C GLU A 201 -5.66 21.96 -17.63
N GLU A 202 -6.15 23.18 -17.81
CA GLU A 202 -6.39 24.09 -16.68
C GLU A 202 -7.48 23.57 -15.74
N ALA A 203 -8.61 23.09 -16.30
CA ALA A 203 -9.70 22.54 -15.52
C ALA A 203 -9.30 21.24 -14.81
N TRP A 204 -8.56 20.37 -15.50
CA TRP A 204 -8.05 19.12 -14.94
C TRP A 204 -7.07 19.37 -13.79
N ASN A 205 -6.04 20.20 -14.02
CA ASN A 205 -5.06 20.52 -12.99
C ASN A 205 -5.72 21.19 -11.79
N GLY A 206 -6.67 22.09 -12.00
CA GLY A 206 -7.43 22.70 -10.91
C GLY A 206 -8.20 21.67 -10.07
N LEU A 207 -8.94 20.77 -10.71
CA LEU A 207 -9.67 19.71 -10.03
C LEU A 207 -8.75 18.78 -9.25
N TYR A 208 -7.68 18.28 -9.88
CA TYR A 208 -6.77 17.33 -9.26
C TYR A 208 -5.99 17.94 -8.08
N GLU A 209 -5.46 19.16 -8.25
CA GLU A 209 -4.70 19.84 -7.20
C GLU A 209 -5.54 20.12 -5.95
N GLU A 210 -6.83 20.40 -6.12
CA GLU A 210 -7.74 20.62 -4.97
C GLU A 210 -8.22 19.32 -4.35
N ALA A 211 -8.51 18.29 -5.15
CA ALA A 211 -9.03 17.00 -4.68
C ALA A 211 -7.95 16.07 -4.10
N LYS A 212 -6.66 16.30 -4.36
CA LYS A 212 -5.59 15.39 -3.91
C LYS A 212 -5.27 15.49 -2.41
N HIS A 213 -5.68 16.54 -1.72
CA HIS A 213 -5.28 16.79 -0.33
C HIS A 213 -6.34 16.38 0.70
N GLY A 214 -5.89 15.58 1.68
CA GLY A 214 -6.78 15.10 2.75
C GLY A 214 -7.87 14.15 2.25
N TRP A 215 -8.92 14.03 3.06
CA TRP A 215 -10.16 13.34 2.73
C TRP A 215 -11.30 13.97 3.54
N SER A 216 -12.44 14.23 2.91
CA SER A 216 -13.58 14.92 3.52
C SER A 216 -14.88 14.51 2.85
N GLU A 217 -16.03 14.94 3.40
CA GLU A 217 -17.34 14.66 2.79
C GLU A 217 -17.45 15.12 1.34
N ARG A 218 -16.76 16.21 0.95
CA ARG A 218 -16.68 16.65 -0.46
C ARG A 218 -16.04 15.58 -1.35
N HIS A 219 -15.00 14.92 -0.86
CA HIS A 219 -14.32 13.84 -1.58
C HIS A 219 -15.22 12.61 -1.71
N VAL A 220 -15.93 12.24 -0.64
CA VAL A 220 -16.89 11.13 -0.63
C VAL A 220 -17.96 11.36 -1.69
N HIS A 221 -18.56 12.55 -1.70
CA HIS A 221 -19.63 12.93 -2.63
C HIS A 221 -19.15 12.98 -4.09
N LEU A 222 -17.96 13.57 -4.32
CA LEU A 222 -17.35 13.58 -5.65
C LEU A 222 -17.11 12.14 -6.13
N CYS A 223 -16.47 11.31 -5.30
CA CYS A 223 -16.15 9.93 -5.63
C CYS A 223 -17.42 9.12 -5.94
N GLU A 224 -18.43 9.15 -5.08
CA GLU A 224 -19.72 8.44 -5.28
C GLU A 224 -20.37 8.78 -6.63
N ARG A 225 -20.39 10.06 -6.98
CA ARG A 225 -20.98 10.52 -8.25
C ARG A 225 -20.14 10.13 -9.45
N LEU A 226 -18.81 10.24 -9.33
CA LEU A 226 -17.87 9.97 -10.42
C LEU A 226 -17.84 8.48 -10.80
N VAL A 227 -17.98 7.58 -9.81
CA VAL A 227 -17.98 6.13 -10.04
C VAL A 227 -19.32 5.61 -10.57
N LYS A 228 -20.40 6.38 -10.42
CA LYS A 228 -21.75 5.97 -10.81
C LYS A 228 -21.86 5.70 -12.32
N GLY A 229 -22.49 4.60 -12.68
CA GLY A 229 -22.62 4.13 -14.06
C GLY A 229 -21.40 3.35 -14.57
N GLN A 230 -20.39 3.12 -13.72
CA GLN A 230 -19.19 2.36 -14.06
C GLN A 230 -19.13 1.08 -13.21
N PRO A 231 -19.56 -0.09 -13.74
CA PRO A 231 -19.78 -1.30 -12.93
C PRO A 231 -18.56 -1.74 -12.11
N PHE A 232 -17.35 -1.53 -12.63
CA PHE A 232 -16.12 -1.86 -11.93
C PHE A 232 -15.90 -0.96 -10.70
N PHE A 233 -16.06 0.36 -10.85
CA PHE A 233 -15.87 1.31 -9.75
C PHE A 233 -17.01 1.27 -8.73
N GLU A 234 -18.25 1.04 -9.17
CA GLU A 234 -19.39 0.86 -8.26
C GLU A 234 -19.15 -0.34 -7.32
N LYS A 235 -18.65 -1.46 -7.85
CA LYS A 235 -18.29 -2.62 -7.03
C LYS A 235 -17.22 -2.29 -5.99
N LEU A 236 -16.17 -1.55 -6.37
CA LEU A 236 -15.12 -1.13 -5.43
C LEU A 236 -15.65 -0.19 -4.35
N TRP A 237 -16.55 0.72 -4.73
CA TRP A 237 -17.24 1.61 -3.79
C TRP A 237 -18.07 0.82 -2.79
N GLU A 238 -18.92 -0.09 -3.27
CA GLU A 238 -19.81 -0.92 -2.44
C GLU A 238 -19.03 -1.75 -1.42
N MET A 239 -17.91 -2.38 -1.83
CA MET A 239 -17.03 -3.15 -0.94
C MET A 239 -16.50 -2.34 0.25
N GLU A 240 -16.32 -1.02 0.10
CA GLU A 240 -15.88 -0.13 1.16
C GLU A 240 -17.05 0.50 1.95
N GLN A 241 -18.27 0.47 1.42
CA GLN A 241 -19.47 0.94 2.12
C GLN A 241 -20.15 -0.12 2.98
N GLU A 242 -19.97 -1.41 2.68
CA GLU A 242 -20.55 -2.48 3.47
C GLU A 242 -20.18 -2.31 4.97
N PRO A 243 -21.18 -2.23 5.87
CA PRO A 243 -20.91 -2.19 7.29
C PRO A 243 -20.28 -3.53 7.68
N LYS A 244 -18.96 -3.53 7.87
CA LYS A 244 -18.23 -4.70 8.35
C LYS A 244 -18.60 -4.90 9.81
N VAL A 245 -19.62 -5.74 10.03
CA VAL A 245 -20.25 -5.96 11.34
C VAL A 245 -19.21 -6.47 12.34
N ASN A 246 -19.04 -5.71 13.43
CA ASN A 246 -18.25 -6.09 14.60
C ASN A 246 -18.84 -7.28 15.38
#